data_AF-A0A366S9C1-F1
#
_entry.id   AF-A0A366S9C1-F1
#
_cell.length_a   1.000
_cell.length_b   1.000
_cell.length_c   1.000
_cell.angle_alpha   90.00
_cell.angle_beta   90.00
_cell.angle_gamma   90.00
#
_symmetry.space_group_name_H-M   'P 1'
#
loop_
_entity.id
_entity.type
_entity.pdbx_description
1 polymer ?
#
loop_
_entity_poly.entity_id
_entity_poly.type
_entity_poly.pdbx_seq_one_letter_code
_entity_poly.pdbx_strand_id
1 'polypeptide(L)'
;MGSNINYLFGGTKPWDSSLWTASDDRVRGGSSISQLTVSSPTQAVFHGHLDTKTLGGAGFASQRTKGDLALDLSHTAGLQLVLGAGNSTQKFTLNVKDTIPGKRPDGRDESGVSWEVDFEAPSEGGVLVKHWDEFKATYRGREVKNPEPLKVGDIKRVSIMARSFFDKQDGDFKLVVNSIGAVCKDHDDSDDEEDLKKHAAVPAQASPRPAWKALFCGLL
;
A
#
# COMPACT_ATOMS: atom_id res chain seq x y z
N MET A 1 -9.77 -21.72 2.77
CA MET A 1 -8.32 -21.42 2.65
C MET A 1 -8.11 -20.10 3.36
N GLY A 2 -7.32 -20.06 4.43
CA GLY A 2 -7.09 -18.82 5.16
C GLY A 2 -6.11 -17.97 4.39
N SER A 3 -6.52 -16.77 3.98
CA SER A 3 -5.62 -15.78 3.40
C SER A 3 -4.40 -15.61 4.30
N ASN A 4 -3.20 -15.86 3.78
CA ASN A 4 -1.97 -15.73 4.55
C ASN A 4 -1.70 -14.23 4.77
N ILE A 5 -1.63 -13.80 6.03
CA ILE A 5 -1.49 -12.38 6.40
C ILE A 5 -0.08 -12.12 6.93
N ASN A 6 0.66 -11.23 6.26
CA ASN A 6 1.90 -10.68 6.78
C ASN A 6 1.59 -9.42 7.60
N TYR A 7 1.51 -9.54 8.92
CA TYR A 7 1.26 -8.40 9.80
C TYR A 7 2.36 -7.34 9.67
N LEU A 8 1.96 -6.07 9.54
CA LEU A 8 2.87 -4.93 9.54
C LEU A 8 2.87 -4.24 10.90
N PHE A 9 1.68 -4.08 11.50
CA PHE A 9 1.48 -3.49 12.82
C PHE A 9 0.33 -4.22 13.53
N GLY A 10 0.47 -4.48 14.83
CA GLY A 10 -0.42 -5.36 15.57
C GLY A 10 -0.31 -6.84 15.15
N GLY A 11 -1.28 -7.66 15.54
CA GLY A 11 -1.23 -9.11 15.28
C GLY A 11 0.03 -9.74 15.87
N THR A 12 0.86 -10.36 15.03
CA THR A 12 2.17 -10.91 15.44
C THR A 12 3.32 -9.89 15.46
N LYS A 13 3.10 -8.65 14.98
CA LYS A 13 4.07 -7.54 15.06
C LYS A 13 3.55 -6.47 16.02
N PRO A 14 3.94 -6.48 17.30
CA PRO A 14 3.39 -5.58 18.30
C PRO A 14 3.33 -4.11 17.87
N TRP A 15 2.25 -3.42 18.24
CA TRP A 15 2.17 -1.97 18.10
C TRP A 15 3.24 -1.29 18.94
N ASP A 16 3.87 -0.27 18.35
CA ASP A 16 4.80 0.63 19.02
C ASP A 16 4.52 2.07 18.55
N SER A 17 4.02 2.92 19.44
CA SER A 17 3.73 4.32 19.14
C SER A 17 4.98 5.12 18.79
N SER A 18 6.17 4.67 19.21
CA SER A 18 7.45 5.32 18.91
C SER A 18 7.76 5.30 17.41
N LEU A 19 7.18 4.35 16.66
CA LEU A 19 7.33 4.21 15.20
C LEU A 19 6.41 5.15 14.42
N TRP A 20 5.50 5.86 15.09
CA TRP A 20 4.50 6.71 14.46
C TRP A 20 4.66 8.17 14.88
N THR A 21 4.24 9.08 14.02
CA THR A 21 4.28 10.51 14.31
C THR A 21 3.22 11.29 13.55
N ALA A 22 2.76 12.37 14.19
CA ALA A 22 1.74 13.24 13.65
C ALA A 22 2.22 13.92 12.35
N SER A 23 1.29 14.06 11.41
CA SER A 23 1.39 14.91 10.24
C SER A 23 0.02 15.59 10.06
N ASP A 24 -0.32 16.50 10.96
CA ASP A 24 -1.59 17.21 10.91
C ASP A 24 -1.49 18.49 10.09
N ASP A 25 -2.63 19.10 9.76
CA ASP A 25 -2.72 20.35 9.03
C ASP A 25 -2.05 21.56 9.72
N ARG A 26 -1.62 21.44 10.98
CA ARG A 26 -0.73 22.38 11.68
C ARG A 26 0.53 22.71 10.89
N VAL A 27 1.02 21.78 10.07
CA VAL A 27 2.14 22.05 9.13
C VAL A 27 1.79 23.08 8.06
N ARG A 28 0.54 23.50 7.96
CA ARG A 28 0.00 24.55 7.09
C ARG A 28 -0.72 25.65 7.88
N GLY A 29 -0.59 25.67 9.21
CA GLY A 29 -1.29 26.60 10.09
C GLY A 29 -2.74 26.21 10.43
N GLY A 30 -3.14 24.96 10.19
CA GLY A 30 -4.43 24.44 10.66
C GLY A 30 -4.43 24.12 12.15
N SER A 31 -5.59 23.71 12.67
CA SER A 31 -5.81 23.44 14.11
C SER A 31 -6.17 21.99 14.41
N SER A 32 -6.10 21.09 13.43
CA SER A 32 -6.36 19.66 13.67
C SER A 32 -5.20 19.02 14.43
N ILE A 33 -5.52 18.06 15.29
CA ILE A 33 -4.54 17.35 16.11
C ILE A 33 -4.88 15.87 16.10
N SER A 34 -3.89 15.01 15.86
CA SER A 34 -4.02 13.57 16.03
C SER A 34 -3.00 12.99 17.01
N GLN A 35 -3.34 11.82 17.54
CA GLN A 35 -2.49 10.97 18.35
C GLN A 35 -2.68 9.50 17.96
N LEU A 36 -1.63 8.70 18.14
CA LEU A 36 -1.70 7.24 18.13
C LEU A 36 -1.26 6.73 19.51
N THR A 37 -2.20 6.20 20.27
CA THR A 37 -1.91 5.58 21.57
C THR A 37 -1.95 4.06 21.43
N VAL A 38 -0.98 3.37 22.04
CA VAL A 38 -0.95 1.90 22.06
C VAL A 38 -1.55 1.45 23.38
N SER A 39 -2.73 0.83 23.33
CA SER A 39 -3.42 0.31 24.52
C SER A 39 -2.92 -1.07 24.92
N SER A 40 -2.45 -1.86 23.94
CA SER A 40 -1.81 -3.17 24.14
C SER A 40 -0.92 -3.50 22.93
N PRO A 41 -0.06 -4.54 22.99
CA PRO A 41 0.71 -5.00 21.84
C PRO A 41 -0.13 -5.27 20.58
N THR A 42 -1.41 -5.61 20.73
CA THR A 42 -2.31 -5.96 19.63
C THR A 42 -3.39 -4.92 19.38
N GLN A 43 -3.28 -3.72 19.95
CA GLN A 43 -4.24 -2.66 19.74
C GLN A 43 -3.62 -1.26 19.85
N ALA A 44 -3.85 -0.46 18.82
CA ALA A 44 -3.63 0.97 18.82
C ALA A 44 -4.96 1.71 18.68
N VAL A 45 -5.00 2.94 19.19
CA VAL A 45 -6.11 3.87 19.08
C VAL A 45 -5.60 5.12 18.38
N PHE A 46 -6.16 5.39 17.20
CA PHE A 46 -5.96 6.63 16.48
C PHE A 46 -7.09 7.58 16.83
N HIS A 47 -6.76 8.74 17.41
CA HIS A 47 -7.77 9.67 17.91
C HIS A 47 -7.28 11.11 17.86
N GLY A 48 -8.21 12.05 17.99
CA GLY A 48 -7.90 13.47 17.95
C GLY A 48 -9.11 14.33 17.64
N HIS A 49 -8.82 15.56 17.23
CA HIS A 49 -9.81 16.55 16.84
C HIS A 49 -9.53 17.02 15.42
N LEU A 50 -10.54 16.96 14.56
CA LEU A 50 -10.51 17.47 13.20
C LEU A 50 -11.17 18.85 13.16
N ASP A 51 -10.38 19.88 12.89
CA ASP A 51 -10.89 21.24 12.70
C ASP A 51 -11.00 21.54 11.20
N THR A 52 -12.15 22.08 10.78
CA THR A 52 -12.37 22.52 9.40
C THR A 52 -12.36 24.03 9.27
N LYS A 53 -12.47 24.78 10.37
CA LYS A 53 -12.70 26.23 10.32
C LYS A 53 -11.42 27.01 10.02
N THR A 54 -10.30 26.61 10.62
CA THR A 54 -9.04 27.36 10.53
C THR A 54 -8.54 27.51 9.09
N LEU A 55 -8.74 26.49 8.26
CA LEU A 55 -8.33 26.50 6.85
C LEU A 55 -9.50 26.61 5.87
N GLY A 56 -10.64 27.19 6.31
CA GLY A 56 -11.76 27.52 5.43
C GLY A 56 -12.44 26.29 4.79
N GLY A 57 -12.80 25.30 5.61
CA GLY A 57 -13.42 24.03 5.23
C GLY A 57 -12.40 22.90 4.98
N ALA A 58 -11.12 23.23 4.81
CA ALA A 58 -10.06 22.22 4.73
C ALA A 58 -9.59 21.82 6.15
N GLY A 59 -9.23 20.56 6.33
CA GLY A 59 -8.66 20.08 7.58
C GLY A 59 -8.19 18.64 7.43
N PHE A 60 -7.10 18.28 8.12
CA PHE A 60 -6.70 16.88 8.25
C PHE A 60 -5.85 16.65 9.50
N ALA A 61 -6.06 15.50 10.12
CA ALA A 61 -5.29 14.97 11.24
C ALA A 61 -4.80 13.58 10.84
N SER A 62 -3.50 13.32 10.90
CA SER A 62 -2.95 12.02 10.46
C SER A 62 -1.77 11.55 11.30
N GLN A 63 -1.68 10.23 11.46
CA GLN A 63 -0.51 9.56 12.01
C GLN A 63 0.14 8.76 10.89
N ARG A 64 1.46 8.91 10.73
CA ARG A 64 2.24 8.15 9.75
C ARG A 64 3.42 7.47 10.42
N THR A 65 3.94 6.43 9.77
CA THR A 65 5.18 5.79 10.18
C THR A 65 6.38 6.73 10.04
N LYS A 66 7.35 6.61 10.95
CA LYS A 66 8.65 7.28 10.88
C LYS A 66 9.60 6.52 9.95
N GLY A 67 10.63 7.23 9.46
CA GLY A 67 11.69 6.64 8.64
C GLY A 67 11.24 6.22 7.23
N ASP A 68 12.04 5.31 6.66
CA ASP A 68 11.71 4.53 5.45
C ASP A 68 11.44 3.10 5.89
N LEU A 69 10.23 2.61 5.63
CA LEU A 69 9.87 1.23 5.95
C LEU A 69 10.51 0.22 4.97
N ALA A 70 10.80 0.65 3.73
CA ALA A 70 11.34 -0.19 2.66
C ALA A 70 10.66 -1.58 2.56
N LEU A 71 9.33 -1.61 2.56
CA LEU A 71 8.56 -2.87 2.52
C LEU A 71 8.39 -3.33 1.07
N ASP A 72 8.82 -4.56 0.79
CA ASP A 72 8.43 -5.26 -0.42
C ASP A 72 7.10 -5.98 -0.20
N LEU A 73 6.04 -5.46 -0.81
CA LEU A 73 4.69 -6.03 -0.77
C LEU A 73 4.23 -6.52 -2.15
N SER A 74 5.14 -6.70 -3.11
CA SER A 74 4.83 -7.05 -4.51
C SER A 74 3.99 -8.32 -4.67
N HIS A 75 4.14 -9.27 -3.75
CA HIS A 75 3.39 -10.53 -3.69
C HIS A 75 2.06 -10.45 -2.91
N THR A 76 1.56 -9.25 -2.68
CA THR A 76 0.33 -9.02 -1.89
C THR A 76 -0.79 -8.44 -2.76
N ALA A 77 -2.03 -8.78 -2.46
CA ALA A 77 -3.22 -8.26 -3.14
C ALA A 77 -3.67 -6.90 -2.59
N GLY A 78 -3.25 -6.54 -1.37
CA GLY A 78 -3.65 -5.32 -0.71
C GLY A 78 -3.31 -5.32 0.78
N LEU A 79 -3.95 -4.40 1.51
CA LEU A 79 -3.82 -4.24 2.96
C LEU A 79 -5.12 -4.63 3.68
N GLN A 80 -5.00 -5.41 4.74
CA GLN A 80 -6.06 -5.74 5.67
C GLN A 80 -5.97 -4.85 6.91
N LEU A 81 -7.10 -4.27 7.29
CA LEU A 81 -7.32 -3.59 8.56
C LEU A 81 -8.22 -4.47 9.44
N VAL A 82 -7.74 -4.82 10.63
CA VAL A 82 -8.59 -5.40 11.68
C VAL A 82 -8.92 -4.30 12.67
N LEU A 83 -10.19 -3.93 12.74
CA LEU A 83 -10.69 -2.80 13.51
C LEU A 83 -11.43 -3.30 14.76
N GLY A 84 -11.23 -2.61 15.88
CA GLY A 84 -12.02 -2.82 17.09
C GLY A 84 -13.33 -2.05 17.05
N ALA A 85 -14.27 -2.44 17.91
CA ALA A 85 -15.54 -1.74 18.06
C ALA A 85 -15.34 -0.25 18.43
N GLY A 86 -16.22 0.60 17.92
CA GLY A 86 -16.16 2.04 18.10
C GLY A 86 -17.44 2.72 17.64
N ASN A 87 -17.59 3.99 18.01
CA ASN A 87 -18.78 4.80 17.72
C ASN A 87 -18.48 6.00 16.81
N SER A 88 -17.31 6.04 16.17
CA SER A 88 -16.98 7.12 15.25
C SER A 88 -17.80 6.97 13.96
N THR A 89 -18.50 8.03 13.60
CA THR A 89 -19.24 8.15 12.33
C THR A 89 -18.39 8.78 11.22
N GLN A 90 -17.13 9.10 11.52
CA GLN A 90 -16.23 9.75 10.58
C GLN A 90 -15.71 8.75 9.55
N LYS A 91 -15.49 9.27 8.34
CA LYS A 91 -14.74 8.55 7.30
C LYS A 91 -13.25 8.74 7.54
N PHE A 92 -12.49 7.67 7.37
CA PHE A 92 -11.04 7.65 7.50
C PHE A 92 -10.40 7.36 6.14
N THR A 93 -9.11 7.68 6.03
CA THR A 93 -8.30 7.37 4.84
C THR A 93 -7.10 6.54 5.28
N LEU A 94 -6.86 5.44 4.56
CA LEU A 94 -5.60 4.69 4.62
C LEU A 94 -4.70 5.18 3.49
N ASN A 95 -3.47 5.54 3.84
CA ASN A 95 -2.50 6.13 2.95
C ASN A 95 -1.26 5.27 2.88
N VAL A 96 -0.72 5.08 1.67
CA VAL A 96 0.64 4.57 1.45
C VAL A 96 1.46 5.53 0.59
N LYS A 97 2.77 5.48 0.76
CA LYS A 97 3.73 6.17 -0.12
C LYS A 97 4.85 5.22 -0.51
N ASP A 98 5.22 5.27 -1.77
CA ASP A 98 6.41 4.65 -2.36
C ASP A 98 7.58 5.64 -2.52
N THR A 99 7.38 6.88 -2.11
CA THR A 99 8.38 7.94 -2.12
C THR A 99 8.39 8.69 -0.79
N ILE A 100 9.59 9.03 -0.32
CA ILE A 100 9.75 9.96 0.79
C ILE A 100 10.13 11.30 0.17
N PRO A 101 9.26 12.32 0.28
CA PRO A 101 9.58 13.64 -0.22
C PRO A 101 10.75 14.24 0.57
N GLY A 102 11.46 15.19 -0.05
CA GLY A 102 12.60 15.86 0.56
C GLY A 102 12.21 16.63 1.83
N LYS A 103 13.22 17.27 2.43
CA LYS A 103 13.02 18.18 3.56
C LYS A 103 13.06 19.61 3.07
N ARG A 104 12.13 20.42 3.58
CA ARG A 104 12.19 21.88 3.44
C ARG A 104 13.34 22.46 4.28
N PRO A 105 13.76 23.71 4.02
CA PRO A 105 14.79 24.39 4.82
C PRO A 105 14.45 24.47 6.32
N ASP A 106 13.16 24.47 6.68
CA ASP A 106 12.67 24.47 8.06
C ASP A 106 12.53 23.07 8.69
N GLY A 107 13.01 22.02 8.01
CA GLY A 107 13.00 20.63 8.49
C GLY A 107 11.68 19.88 8.29
N ARG A 108 10.62 20.53 7.79
CA ARG A 108 9.34 19.87 7.47
C ARG A 108 9.47 18.98 6.24
N ASP A 109 8.66 17.92 6.18
CA ASP A 109 8.53 17.11 4.97
C ASP A 109 7.95 17.97 3.83
N GLU A 110 8.51 17.84 2.63
CA GLU A 110 7.90 18.35 1.42
C GLU A 110 6.60 17.62 1.10
N SER A 111 5.78 18.23 0.25
CA SER A 111 4.60 17.54 -0.26
C SER A 111 5.03 16.53 -1.32
N GLY A 112 4.43 15.35 -1.31
CA GLY A 112 4.62 14.33 -2.32
C GLY A 112 3.32 13.59 -2.57
N VAL A 113 3.28 12.78 -3.63
CA VAL A 113 2.14 11.93 -3.94
C VAL A 113 1.87 10.99 -2.77
N SER A 114 0.59 10.75 -2.49
CA SER A 114 0.10 9.72 -1.58
C SER A 114 -0.89 8.86 -2.34
N TRP A 115 -0.88 7.57 -2.08
CA TRP A 115 -1.90 6.65 -2.56
C TRP A 115 -2.91 6.47 -1.44
N GLU A 116 -4.17 6.78 -1.71
CA GLU A 116 -5.21 6.97 -0.69
C GLU A 116 -6.42 6.09 -0.99
N VAL A 117 -6.96 5.45 0.03
CA VAL A 117 -8.26 4.77 -0.02
C VAL A 117 -9.07 5.15 1.21
N ASP A 118 -10.32 5.56 0.98
CA ASP A 118 -11.23 5.94 2.06
C ASP A 118 -12.00 4.72 2.58
N PHE A 119 -12.34 4.73 3.87
CA PHE A 119 -13.14 3.69 4.50
C PHE A 119 -13.92 4.23 5.71
N GLU A 120 -14.99 3.52 6.07
CA GLU A 120 -15.77 3.74 7.27
C GLU A 120 -15.59 2.52 8.18
N ALA A 121 -15.43 2.74 9.48
CA ALA A 121 -15.21 1.66 10.44
C ALA A 121 -16.56 1.06 10.87
N PRO A 122 -16.75 -0.27 10.80
CA PRO A 122 -17.95 -0.91 11.33
C PRO A 122 -18.09 -0.68 12.84
N SER A 123 -19.30 -0.42 13.34
CA SER A 123 -19.54 -0.11 14.77
C SER A 123 -19.07 -1.22 15.71
N GLU A 124 -19.33 -2.47 15.32
CA GLU A 124 -18.96 -3.66 16.08
C GLU A 124 -17.48 -4.05 15.92
N GLY A 125 -16.72 -3.28 15.15
CA GLY A 125 -15.41 -3.68 14.65
C GLY A 125 -15.53 -4.68 13.49
N GLY A 126 -14.40 -5.11 12.95
CA GLY A 126 -14.41 -6.05 11.83
C GLY A 126 -13.13 -6.02 11.00
N VAL A 127 -13.17 -6.74 9.89
CA VAL A 127 -12.06 -6.85 8.95
C VAL A 127 -12.42 -6.11 7.67
N LEU A 128 -11.55 -5.19 7.25
CA LEU A 128 -11.63 -4.55 5.93
C LEU A 128 -10.40 -4.92 5.12
N VAL A 129 -10.58 -5.34 3.88
CA VAL A 129 -9.48 -5.53 2.92
C VAL A 129 -9.54 -4.41 1.90
N LYS A 130 -8.38 -3.81 1.61
CA LYS A 130 -8.19 -2.74 0.64
C LYS A 130 -7.19 -3.18 -0.42
N HIS A 131 -7.69 -3.48 -1.60
CA HIS A 131 -6.89 -3.93 -2.73
C HIS A 131 -6.09 -2.77 -3.31
N TRP A 132 -4.93 -3.08 -3.91
CA TRP A 132 -4.02 -2.05 -4.44
C TRP A 132 -4.65 -1.16 -5.52
N ASP A 133 -5.62 -1.67 -6.28
CA ASP A 133 -6.35 -0.96 -7.32
C ASP A 133 -7.43 0.00 -6.78
N GLU A 134 -7.81 -0.11 -5.50
CA GLU A 134 -8.69 0.86 -4.83
C GLU A 134 -7.95 2.15 -4.45
N PHE A 135 -6.62 2.10 -4.34
CA PHE A 135 -5.83 3.26 -3.95
C PHE A 135 -5.70 4.25 -5.10
N LYS A 136 -6.03 5.52 -4.82
CA LYS A 136 -5.93 6.61 -5.78
C LYS A 136 -4.74 7.50 -5.45
N ALA A 137 -3.94 7.82 -6.45
CA ALA A 137 -2.86 8.78 -6.30
C ALA A 137 -3.43 10.19 -6.08
N THR A 138 -3.00 10.85 -5.01
CA THR A 138 -3.38 12.23 -4.69
C THR A 138 -2.15 13.07 -4.38
N TYR A 139 -2.21 14.35 -4.73
CA TYR A 139 -1.23 15.36 -4.34
C TYR A 139 -1.97 16.51 -3.66
N ARG A 140 -1.69 16.71 -2.37
CA ARG A 140 -2.36 17.73 -1.52
C ARG A 140 -3.89 17.60 -1.56
N GLY A 141 -4.39 16.37 -1.45
CA GLY A 141 -5.81 16.06 -1.39
C GLY A 141 -6.57 16.17 -2.72
N ARG A 142 -5.86 16.36 -3.84
CA ARG A 142 -6.42 16.34 -5.20
C ARG A 142 -5.91 15.12 -5.95
N GLU A 143 -6.78 14.44 -6.66
CA GLU A 143 -6.42 13.29 -7.50
C GLU A 143 -5.41 13.70 -8.58
N VAL A 144 -4.38 12.86 -8.78
CA VAL A 144 -3.38 13.02 -9.82
C VAL A 144 -3.89 12.36 -11.09
N LYS A 145 -3.89 13.08 -12.21
CA LYS A 145 -4.25 12.49 -13.51
C LYS A 145 -3.08 11.68 -14.05
N ASN A 146 -3.36 10.45 -14.50
CA ASN A 146 -2.38 9.53 -15.08
C ASN A 146 -1.11 9.39 -14.22
N PRO A 147 -1.22 8.96 -12.95
CA PRO A 147 -0.06 8.81 -12.09
C PRO A 147 0.84 7.67 -12.60
N GLU A 148 2.15 7.81 -12.38
CA GLU A 148 3.04 6.64 -12.42
C GLU A 148 2.51 5.57 -11.44
N PRO A 149 2.54 4.27 -11.78
CA PRO A 149 1.98 3.23 -10.91
C PRO A 149 2.65 3.18 -9.53
N LEU A 150 1.86 2.84 -8.51
CA LEU A 150 2.35 2.60 -7.15
C LEU A 150 3.42 1.51 -7.18
N LYS A 151 4.62 1.79 -6.65
CA LYS A 151 5.69 0.80 -6.50
C LYS A 151 5.46 -0.05 -5.27
N VAL A 152 4.58 -1.04 -5.38
CA VAL A 152 4.19 -1.94 -4.27
C VAL A 152 5.39 -2.71 -3.68
N GLY A 153 6.45 -2.94 -4.45
CA GLY A 153 7.69 -3.56 -3.96
C GLY A 153 8.63 -2.64 -3.17
N ASP A 154 8.28 -1.36 -3.00
CA ASP A 154 9.07 -0.38 -2.22
C ASP A 154 8.16 0.60 -1.48
N ILE A 155 7.28 0.07 -0.62
CA ILE A 155 6.42 0.91 0.22
C ILE A 155 7.25 1.51 1.35
N LYS A 156 7.33 2.84 1.35
CA LYS A 156 8.17 3.62 2.25
C LYS A 156 7.44 4.11 3.49
N ARG A 157 6.14 4.40 3.39
CA ARG A 157 5.32 4.89 4.52
C ARG A 157 3.89 4.40 4.47
N VAL A 158 3.32 4.21 5.65
CA VAL A 158 1.90 3.97 5.88
C VAL A 158 1.35 5.09 6.78
N SER A 159 0.12 5.52 6.55
CA SER A 159 -0.57 6.50 7.38
C SER A 159 -2.06 6.24 7.48
N ILE A 160 -2.64 6.61 8.61
CA ILE A 160 -4.08 6.67 8.84
C ILE A 160 -4.48 8.13 9.12
N MET A 161 -5.58 8.56 8.53
CA MET A 161 -5.98 9.96 8.49
C MET A 161 -7.48 10.14 8.72
N ALA A 162 -7.84 11.18 9.46
CA ALA A 162 -9.15 11.80 9.44
C ALA A 162 -9.04 13.13 8.68
N ARG A 163 -9.92 13.39 7.72
CA ARG A 163 -9.88 14.60 6.89
C ARG A 163 -11.28 15.19 6.74
N SER A 164 -11.34 16.50 6.49
CA SER A 164 -12.62 17.21 6.43
C SER A 164 -13.48 16.85 5.22
N PHE A 165 -12.88 16.26 4.18
CA PHE A 165 -13.50 16.10 2.86
C PHE A 165 -14.12 17.40 2.32
N PHE A 166 -13.47 18.53 2.61
CA PHE A 166 -13.97 19.89 2.31
C PHE A 166 -15.27 20.19 3.06
N ASP A 167 -15.17 20.26 4.39
CA ASP A 167 -16.23 20.65 5.33
C ASP A 167 -17.42 19.68 5.41
N LYS A 168 -17.20 18.39 5.11
CA LYS A 168 -18.22 17.35 5.23
C LYS A 168 -18.17 16.61 6.57
N GLN A 169 -17.07 16.71 7.30
CA GLN A 169 -16.93 16.17 8.66
C GLN A 169 -15.95 17.00 9.48
N ASP A 170 -16.25 17.15 10.76
CA ASP A 170 -15.44 17.85 11.76
C ASP A 170 -15.59 17.17 13.14
N GLY A 171 -14.82 17.64 14.12
CA GLY A 171 -14.95 17.22 15.52
C GLY A 171 -14.07 16.03 15.91
N ASP A 172 -14.36 15.48 17.08
CA ASP A 172 -13.55 14.42 17.68
C ASP A 172 -13.70 13.09 16.95
N PHE A 173 -12.57 12.44 16.66
CA PHE A 173 -12.54 11.11 16.06
C PHE A 173 -11.80 10.11 16.95
N LYS A 174 -12.19 8.85 16.80
CA LYS A 174 -11.52 7.71 17.42
C LYS A 174 -11.68 6.47 16.53
N LEU A 175 -10.57 5.83 16.23
CA LEU A 175 -10.50 4.58 15.48
C LEU A 175 -9.65 3.58 16.27
N VAL A 176 -10.22 2.43 16.60
CA VAL A 176 -9.49 1.33 17.24
C VAL A 176 -8.95 0.42 16.15
N VAL A 177 -7.63 0.28 16.07
CA VAL A 177 -6.93 -0.52 15.07
C VAL A 177 -6.21 -1.66 15.78
N ASN A 178 -6.74 -2.87 15.64
CA ASN A 178 -6.13 -4.06 16.20
C ASN A 178 -4.91 -4.47 15.36
N SER A 179 -5.01 -4.47 14.03
CA SER A 179 -3.86 -4.70 13.16
C SER A 179 -3.99 -4.11 11.77
N ILE A 180 -2.84 -3.90 11.15
CA ILE A 180 -2.67 -3.66 9.72
C ILE A 180 -1.75 -4.76 9.19
N GLY A 181 -2.18 -5.51 8.18
CA GLY A 181 -1.40 -6.58 7.57
C GLY A 181 -1.48 -6.54 6.05
N ALA A 182 -0.51 -7.12 5.36
CA ALA A 182 -0.56 -7.30 3.92
C ALA A 182 -1.14 -8.69 3.60
N VAL A 183 -2.08 -8.73 2.65
CA VAL A 183 -2.78 -9.95 2.24
C VAL A 183 -1.99 -10.59 1.11
N CYS A 184 -1.42 -11.77 1.31
CA CYS A 184 -0.70 -12.48 0.24
C CYS A 184 -1.65 -12.77 -0.93
N LYS A 185 -1.14 -12.69 -2.16
CA LYS A 185 -1.85 -13.22 -3.33
C LYS A 185 -1.98 -14.74 -3.16
N ASP A 186 -3.10 -15.30 -3.57
CA ASP A 186 -3.19 -16.75 -3.74
C ASP A 186 -2.19 -17.15 -4.83
N HIS A 187 -1.36 -18.17 -4.57
CA HIS A 187 -0.51 -18.76 -5.60
C HIS A 187 -1.44 -19.52 -6.55
N ASP A 188 -1.75 -18.95 -7.71
CA ASP A 188 -2.27 -19.72 -8.83
C ASP A 188 -1.10 -20.54 -9.39
N ASP A 189 -1.05 -21.83 -9.05
CA ASP A 189 -0.10 -22.82 -9.61
C ASP A 189 -0.39 -23.12 -11.12
N SER A 190 -0.97 -22.17 -11.88
CA SER A 190 -1.43 -22.41 -13.25
C SER A 190 -0.40 -22.15 -14.35
N ASP A 191 0.78 -21.62 -14.03
CA ASP A 191 1.75 -21.17 -15.04
C ASP A 191 2.79 -22.25 -15.44
N ASP A 192 2.75 -23.45 -14.85
CA ASP A 192 3.73 -24.51 -15.13
C ASP A 192 3.39 -25.38 -16.37
N GLU A 193 2.26 -25.16 -17.06
CA GLU A 193 1.83 -26.02 -18.19
C GLU A 193 2.14 -25.49 -19.61
N GLU A 194 2.63 -24.26 -19.78
CA GLU A 194 2.93 -23.72 -21.13
C GLU A 194 4.35 -24.02 -21.65
N ASP A 195 5.31 -24.35 -20.79
CA ASP A 195 6.71 -24.57 -21.22
C ASP A 195 7.01 -25.99 -21.73
N LEU A 196 6.13 -26.97 -21.48
CA LEU A 196 6.32 -28.35 -21.97
C LEU A 196 5.87 -28.56 -23.42
N LYS A 197 5.14 -27.63 -24.04
CA LYS A 197 4.61 -27.80 -25.41
C LYS A 197 5.52 -27.22 -26.51
N LYS A 198 6.58 -26.49 -26.19
CA LYS A 198 7.47 -25.85 -27.20
C LYS A 198 8.63 -26.73 -27.72
N HIS A 199 8.85 -27.93 -27.16
CA HIS A 199 9.95 -28.82 -27.61
C HIS A 199 9.54 -30.07 -28.40
N ALA A 200 8.26 -30.24 -28.75
CA ALA A 200 7.78 -31.38 -29.54
C ALA A 200 7.42 -30.99 -30.98
N ALA A 201 8.36 -30.41 -31.73
CA ALA A 201 8.25 -30.27 -33.18
C ALA A 201 9.56 -30.72 -33.86
N VAL A 202 9.63 -32.03 -34.15
CA VAL A 202 10.65 -32.61 -35.03
C VAL A 202 10.20 -32.40 -36.48
N PRO A 203 10.98 -31.76 -37.37
CA PRO A 203 10.67 -31.79 -38.79
C PRO A 203 11.18 -33.09 -39.43
N ALA A 204 10.31 -33.71 -40.22
CA ALA A 204 10.56 -34.92 -40.98
C ALA A 204 11.42 -34.67 -42.24
N GLN A 205 12.38 -35.58 -42.44
CA GLN A 205 12.96 -36.14 -43.68
C GLN A 205 13.19 -35.28 -44.93
N ALA A 206 14.44 -35.30 -45.43
CA ALA A 206 14.78 -35.08 -46.84
C ALA A 206 15.48 -36.33 -47.42
N SER A 207 15.11 -36.68 -48.66
CA SER A 207 15.35 -37.94 -49.39
C SER A 207 16.79 -38.15 -49.91
N PRO A 208 17.19 -39.38 -50.30
CA PRO A 208 18.56 -39.69 -50.68
C PRO A 208 18.84 -39.46 -52.18
N ARG A 209 20.09 -39.17 -52.55
CA ARG A 209 20.58 -39.21 -53.94
C ARG A 209 21.78 -40.15 -54.09
N PRO A 210 21.93 -40.82 -55.25
CA PRO A 210 22.75 -42.02 -55.40
C PRO A 210 24.21 -41.71 -55.71
N ALA A 211 25.05 -42.72 -55.47
CA ALA A 211 26.50 -42.61 -55.38
C ALA A 211 27.19 -43.34 -56.53
N TRP A 212 27.69 -42.71 -57.59
CA TRP A 212 28.61 -43.38 -58.54
C TRP A 212 29.83 -42.52 -58.93
N LYS A 213 30.99 -43.19 -58.90
CA LYS A 213 32.27 -42.94 -59.59
C LYS A 213 33.40 -42.24 -58.81
N ALA A 214 34.28 -43.12 -58.32
CA ALA A 214 35.70 -42.92 -58.08
C ALA A 214 36.46 -42.39 -59.30
N LEU A 215 37.57 -41.66 -59.08
CA LEU A 215 38.91 -42.09 -59.49
C LEU A 215 40.00 -41.08 -59.06
N PHE A 216 41.12 -41.67 -58.66
CA PHE A 216 42.43 -41.09 -58.39
C PHE A 216 42.97 -40.22 -59.54
N CYS A 217 43.80 -39.23 -59.21
CA CYS A 217 45.19 -39.14 -59.70
C CYS A 217 45.92 -37.93 -59.10
N GLY A 218 47.02 -38.20 -58.38
CA GLY A 218 48.16 -37.28 -58.36
C GLY A 218 49.15 -37.68 -59.45
N LEU A 219 49.94 -36.70 -59.94
CA LEU A 219 51.39 -36.76 -60.22
C LEU A 219 51.80 -35.55 -61.07
N LEU A 220 52.55 -34.61 -60.47
CA LEU A 220 53.94 -34.25 -60.78
C LEU A 220 54.37 -33.06 -59.91
#